data_AF-F7S9H2-F1
#
_entry.id   AF-F7S9H2-F1
#
_cell.length_a   1.000
_cell.length_b   1.000
_cell.length_c   1.000
_cell.angle_alpha   90.00
_cell.angle_beta   90.00
_cell.angle_gamma   90.00
#
_symmetry.space_group_name_H-M   'P 1'
#
loop_
_entity.id
_entity.type
_entity.pdbx_description
1 polymer ?
#
loop_
_entity_poly.entity_id
_entity_poly.type
_entity_poly.pdbx_seq_one_letter_code
_entity_poly.pdbx_strand_id
1 'polypeptide(L)'
;GDAHLEIAGVAGSGRLHCRLHQGERVSGHRPSVDVLFGSFARVMKGRALGVILTGMGRDGAEGLAAMRQSGAETIGQDEASSIVYGMPKAAFEIGAVERQLPLPAIADQIIKSTNLTYREAV
;
A
#
# COMPACT_ATOMS: atom_id res chain seq x y z
N GLY A 1 -11.00 1.13 14.79
CA GLY A 1 -11.62 -0.20 14.63
C GLY A 1 -10.75 -1.20 15.36
N ASP A 2 -11.31 -2.29 15.88
CA ASP A 2 -10.61 -3.08 16.90
C ASP A 2 -9.89 -4.32 16.36
N ALA A 3 -9.84 -4.47 15.03
CA ALA A 3 -9.21 -5.59 14.35
C ALA A 3 -8.27 -5.11 13.25
N HIS A 4 -7.24 -5.91 12.97
CA HIS A 4 -6.47 -5.78 11.73
C HIS A 4 -7.25 -6.37 10.56
N LEU A 5 -7.10 -5.73 9.41
CA LEU A 5 -7.57 -6.23 8.13
C LEU A 5 -6.37 -6.73 7.34
N GLU A 6 -6.47 -7.97 6.87
CA GLU A 6 -5.53 -8.57 5.94
C GLU A 6 -6.29 -9.14 4.73
N ILE A 7 -5.58 -9.31 3.63
CA ILE A 7 -6.03 -10.15 2.52
C ILE A 7 -5.46 -11.56 2.71
N ALA A 8 -6.31 -12.55 2.48
CA ALA A 8 -5.96 -13.96 2.46
C ALA A 8 -6.46 -14.64 1.18
N GLY A 9 -5.89 -15.80 0.86
CA GLY A 9 -6.17 -16.56 -0.36
C GLY A 9 -4.90 -16.87 -1.13
N VAL A 10 -5.07 -17.37 -2.36
CA VAL A 10 -3.97 -17.71 -3.26
C VAL A 10 -4.00 -16.79 -4.48
N ALA A 11 -2.90 -16.09 -4.76
CA ALA A 11 -2.76 -15.27 -5.97
C ALA A 11 -3.17 -16.05 -7.22
N GLY A 12 -3.97 -15.44 -8.09
CA GLY A 12 -4.42 -16.04 -9.36
C GLY A 12 -5.53 -17.09 -9.25
N SER A 13 -5.93 -17.50 -8.03
CA SER A 13 -7.04 -18.46 -7.83
C SER A 13 -8.45 -17.85 -7.99
N GLY A 14 -8.55 -16.52 -8.07
CA GLY A 14 -9.83 -15.80 -8.02
C GLY A 14 -10.53 -15.79 -6.66
N ARG A 15 -9.91 -16.36 -5.60
CA ARG A 15 -10.51 -16.52 -4.26
C ARG A 15 -9.79 -15.72 -3.18
N LEU A 16 -9.61 -14.42 -3.41
CA LEU A 16 -9.14 -13.51 -2.37
C LEU A 16 -10.30 -13.19 -1.43
N HIS A 17 -10.01 -13.10 -0.13
CA HIS A 17 -10.99 -12.68 0.87
C HIS A 17 -10.33 -11.83 1.95
N CYS A 18 -11.14 -10.96 2.55
CA CYS A 18 -10.74 -10.17 3.70
C CYS A 18 -10.77 -11.03 4.95
N ARG A 19 -9.72 -10.94 5.77
CA ARG A 19 -9.65 -11.56 7.08
C ARG A 19 -9.48 -10.48 8.14
N LEU A 20 -10.38 -10.49 9.12
CA LEU A 20 -10.28 -9.65 10.31
C LEU A 20 -9.75 -10.48 11.48
N HIS A 21 -8.79 -9.95 12.22
CA HIS A 21 -8.29 -10.59 13.44
C HIS A 21 -7.85 -9.58 14.50
N GLN A 22 -7.94 -9.97 15.78
CA GLN A 22 -7.51 -9.13 16.90
C GLN A 22 -6.08 -9.46 17.34
N GLY A 23 -5.11 -9.15 16.48
CA GLY A 23 -3.68 -9.25 16.82
C GLY A 23 -3.20 -8.12 17.74
N GLU A 24 -1.96 -8.23 18.22
CA GLU A 24 -1.22 -7.15 18.87
C GLU A 24 -1.13 -5.91 17.97
N ARG A 25 -1.02 -4.72 18.58
CA ARG A 25 -0.85 -3.48 17.82
C ARG A 25 0.45 -3.51 17.03
N VAL A 26 0.39 -3.12 15.76
CA VAL A 26 1.56 -2.99 14.88
C VAL A 26 1.79 -1.51 14.59
N SER A 27 3.03 -1.05 14.73
CA SER A 27 3.37 0.39 14.64
C SER A 27 2.55 1.25 15.61
N GLY A 28 2.08 0.67 16.73
CA GLY A 28 1.20 1.33 17.72
C GLY A 28 -0.29 1.34 17.38
N HIS A 29 -0.67 0.81 16.20
CA HIS A 29 -2.01 0.93 15.64
C HIS A 29 -2.72 -0.43 15.53
N ARG A 30 -4.05 -0.38 15.64
CA ARG A 30 -4.98 -1.43 15.26
C ARG A 30 -6.28 -0.74 14.80
N PRO A 31 -6.68 -0.82 13.52
CA PRO A 31 -5.97 -1.48 12.41
C PRO A 31 -4.62 -0.82 12.11
N SER A 32 -3.70 -1.58 11.53
CA SER A 32 -2.39 -1.11 11.05
C SER A 32 -2.30 -1.30 9.54
N VAL A 33 -1.78 -0.28 8.86
CA VAL A 33 -1.50 -0.29 7.42
C VAL A 33 -0.35 -1.25 7.09
N ASP A 34 0.66 -1.37 7.96
CA ASP A 34 1.75 -2.35 7.77
C ASP A 34 1.22 -3.78 7.69
N VAL A 35 0.22 -4.12 8.51
CA VAL A 35 -0.43 -5.45 8.48
C VAL A 35 -1.17 -5.67 7.16
N LEU A 36 -1.92 -4.67 6.69
CA LEU A 36 -2.64 -4.74 5.42
C LEU A 36 -1.67 -4.92 4.24
N PHE A 37 -0.69 -4.02 4.10
CA PHE A 37 0.27 -4.07 3.00
C PHE A 37 1.16 -5.32 3.06
N GLY A 38 1.58 -5.74 4.25
CA GLY A 38 2.33 -6.98 4.43
C GLY A 38 1.55 -8.22 3.96
N SER A 39 0.23 -8.25 4.19
CA SER A 39 -0.62 -9.33 3.66
C SER A 39 -0.68 -9.33 2.13
N PHE A 40 -0.77 -8.16 1.50
CA PHE A 40 -0.71 -8.01 0.04
C PHE A 40 0.63 -8.45 -0.54
N ALA A 41 1.75 -8.06 0.08
CA ALA A 41 3.08 -8.46 -0.35
C ALA A 41 3.23 -10.00 -0.36
N ARG A 42 2.73 -10.68 0.69
CA ARG A 42 2.76 -12.16 0.78
C ARG A 42 1.84 -12.83 -0.23
N VAL A 43 0.61 -12.33 -0.39
CA VAL A 43 -0.44 -13.01 -1.16
C VAL A 43 -0.36 -12.71 -2.65
N MET A 44 -0.10 -11.45 -3.03
CA MET A 44 -0.21 -10.99 -4.43
C MET A 44 1.09 -11.07 -5.22
N LYS A 45 2.26 -11.23 -4.57
CA LYS A 45 3.58 -11.38 -5.22
C LYS A 45 3.80 -10.36 -6.34
N GLY A 46 3.65 -9.07 -6.02
CA GLY A 46 3.82 -7.97 -6.98
C GLY A 46 2.61 -7.66 -7.87
N ARG A 47 1.54 -8.46 -7.85
CA ARG A 47 0.30 -8.19 -8.61
C ARG A 47 -0.66 -7.24 -7.88
N ALA A 48 -0.10 -6.25 -7.18
CA ALA A 48 -0.86 -5.24 -6.44
C ALA A 48 -0.21 -3.86 -6.64
N LEU A 49 -0.98 -2.81 -6.38
CA LEU A 49 -0.51 -1.42 -6.31
C LEU A 49 -0.61 -0.97 -4.85
N GLY A 50 0.50 -0.52 -4.27
CA GLY A 50 0.52 0.08 -2.94
C GLY A 50 0.42 1.59 -3.02
N VAL A 51 -0.46 2.22 -2.25
CA VAL A 51 -0.62 3.69 -2.22
C VAL A 51 -0.67 4.15 -0.77
N ILE A 52 0.25 5.02 -0.37
CA ILE A 52 0.28 5.63 0.96
C ILE A 52 -0.04 7.13 0.88
N LEU A 53 -1.03 7.56 1.66
CA LEU A 53 -1.54 8.93 1.65
C LEU A 53 -1.16 9.67 2.94
N THR A 54 -1.47 10.96 2.96
CA THR A 54 -1.31 11.86 4.10
C THR A 54 -1.73 11.20 5.42
N GLY A 55 -0.94 11.42 6.47
CA GLY A 55 -1.16 10.81 7.77
C GLY A 55 0.04 11.00 8.69
N MET A 56 -0.19 10.86 10.00
CA MET A 56 0.86 10.98 11.00
C MET A 56 1.59 9.66 11.25
N GLY A 57 2.85 9.73 11.67
CA GLY A 57 3.63 8.56 12.06
C GLY A 57 4.20 7.79 10.87
N ARG A 58 4.42 6.48 11.06
CA ARG A 58 5.15 5.62 10.11
C ARG A 58 4.40 4.33 9.73
N ASP A 59 3.16 4.17 10.18
CA ASP A 59 2.36 2.98 9.89
C ASP A 59 2.13 2.88 8.38
N GLY A 60 2.47 1.74 7.80
CA GLY A 60 2.41 1.48 6.36
C GLY A 60 3.74 1.63 5.62
N ALA A 61 4.78 2.21 6.23
CA ALA A 61 6.08 2.36 5.58
C ALA A 61 6.73 0.99 5.31
N GLU A 62 6.85 0.15 6.34
CA GLU A 62 7.47 -1.18 6.23
C GLU A 62 6.63 -2.12 5.35
N GLY A 63 5.30 -2.05 5.50
CA GLY A 63 4.38 -2.80 4.66
C GLY A 63 4.49 -2.41 3.18
N LEU A 64 4.61 -1.12 2.87
CA LEU A 64 4.78 -0.63 1.51
C LEU A 64 6.15 -1.05 0.95
N ALA A 65 7.20 -1.04 1.77
CA ALA A 65 8.52 -1.55 1.39
C ALA A 65 8.46 -3.03 1.03
N ALA A 66 7.75 -3.84 1.84
CA ALA A 66 7.53 -5.25 1.54
C ALA A 66 6.76 -5.46 0.23
N MET A 67 5.76 -4.62 -0.05
CA MET A 67 5.06 -4.64 -1.34
C MET A 67 6.04 -4.37 -2.49
N ARG A 68 6.83 -3.30 -2.40
CA ARG A 68 7.85 -2.96 -3.42
C ARG A 68 8.84 -4.11 -3.64
N GLN A 69 9.36 -4.69 -2.57
CA GLN A 69 10.28 -5.85 -2.64
C GLN A 69 9.63 -7.08 -3.29
N SER A 70 8.31 -7.23 -3.19
CA SER A 70 7.55 -8.28 -3.87
C SER A 70 7.32 -8.01 -5.37
N GLY A 71 7.76 -6.85 -5.88
CA GLY A 71 7.59 -6.41 -7.27
C GLY A 71 6.33 -5.56 -7.52
N ALA A 72 5.67 -5.09 -6.46
CA ALA A 72 4.51 -4.20 -6.60
C ALA A 72 4.95 -2.78 -6.94
N GLU A 73 4.16 -2.09 -7.76
CA GLU A 73 4.28 -0.64 -7.89
C GLU A 73 3.84 0.03 -6.58
N THR A 74 4.53 1.10 -6.20
CA THR A 74 4.29 1.80 -4.94
C THR A 74 4.26 3.32 -5.11
N ILE A 75 3.21 3.96 -4.60
CA ILE A 75 2.96 5.40 -4.74
C ILE A 75 2.86 6.02 -3.35
N GLY A 76 3.47 7.18 -3.17
CA GLY A 76 3.30 8.03 -2.00
C GLY A 76 2.71 9.38 -2.39
N GLN A 77 1.81 9.92 -1.57
CA GLN A 77 1.37 11.30 -1.71
C GLN A 77 2.53 12.27 -1.43
N ASP A 78 2.70 13.28 -2.27
CA ASP A 78 3.73 14.31 -2.09
C ASP A 78 3.48 15.22 -0.87
N GLU A 79 4.52 15.96 -0.47
CA GLU A 79 4.43 16.89 0.65
C GLU A 79 3.47 18.05 0.37
N ALA A 80 3.49 18.61 -0.84
CA ALA A 80 2.74 19.80 -1.20
C ALA A 80 1.22 19.62 -1.13
N SER A 81 0.71 18.42 -1.40
CA SER A 81 -0.71 18.09 -1.30
C SER A 81 -1.10 17.44 0.02
N SER A 82 -0.15 17.08 0.87
CA SER A 82 -0.40 16.42 2.16
C SER A 82 -0.80 17.42 3.24
N ILE A 83 -1.82 17.08 4.05
CA ILE A 83 -2.13 17.85 5.27
C ILE A 83 -1.07 17.54 6.34
N VAL A 84 -0.69 16.27 6.46
CA VAL A 84 0.37 15.78 7.34
C VAL A 84 1.26 14.84 6.53
N TYR A 85 2.45 15.33 6.17
CA TYR A 85 3.45 14.55 5.44
C TYR A 85 4.29 13.68 6.39
N GLY A 86 3.63 12.81 7.16
CA GLY A 86 4.26 11.88 8.10
C GLY A 86 4.45 10.49 7.48
N MET A 87 3.34 9.78 7.27
CA MET A 87 3.34 8.42 6.70
C MET A 87 3.99 8.35 5.31
N PRO A 88 3.64 9.24 4.35
CA PRO A 88 4.29 9.21 3.03
C PRO A 88 5.79 9.53 3.11
N LYS A 89 6.18 10.46 3.99
CA LYS A 89 7.59 10.79 4.24
C LYS A 89 8.38 9.60 4.79
N ALA A 90 7.87 8.96 5.84
CA ALA A 90 8.51 7.80 6.44
C ALA A 90 8.68 6.65 5.42
N ALA A 91 7.69 6.43 4.57
CA ALA A 91 7.77 5.46 3.48
C ALA A 91 8.80 5.88 2.40
N PHE A 92 8.83 7.15 2.01
CA PHE A 92 9.79 7.66 1.04
C PHE A 92 11.23 7.55 1.54
N GLU A 93 11.50 7.91 2.80
CA GLU A 93 12.83 7.89 3.41
C GLU A 93 13.46 6.49 3.46
N ILE A 94 12.65 5.44 3.61
CA ILE A 94 13.13 4.04 3.59
C ILE A 94 13.14 3.44 2.17
N GLY A 95 12.86 4.22 1.14
CA GLY A 95 12.79 3.75 -0.24
C GLY A 95 11.57 2.86 -0.52
N ALA A 96 10.50 2.94 0.27
CA ALA A 96 9.27 2.19 0.00
C ALA A 96 8.45 2.81 -1.13
N VAL A 97 8.60 4.10 -1.42
CA VAL A 97 7.86 4.82 -2.46
C VAL A 97 8.65 4.83 -3.78
N GLU A 98 8.07 4.29 -4.84
CA GLU A 98 8.64 4.36 -6.20
C GLU A 98 8.27 5.68 -6.90
N ARG A 99 7.02 6.14 -6.77
CA ARG A 99 6.55 7.43 -7.31
C ARG A 99 5.91 8.29 -6.23
N GLN A 100 6.38 9.52 -6.09
CA GLN A 100 5.67 10.54 -5.33
C GLN A 100 4.77 11.35 -6.26
N LEU A 101 3.51 11.54 -5.90
CA LEU A 101 2.52 12.25 -6.72
C LEU A 101 1.64 13.18 -5.86
N PRO A 102 1.19 14.33 -6.42
CA PRO A 102 0.19 15.15 -5.77
C PRO A 102 -1.16 14.41 -5.73
N LEU A 103 -1.95 14.61 -4.68
CA LEU A 103 -3.24 13.93 -4.47
C LEU A 103 -4.16 13.91 -5.70
N PRO A 104 -4.33 15.00 -6.47
CA PRO A 104 -5.18 14.99 -7.67
C PRO A 104 -4.70 14.03 -8.77
N ALA A 105 -3.40 13.71 -8.84
CA ALA A 105 -2.83 12.83 -9.86
C ALA A 105 -2.86 11.33 -9.47
N ILE A 106 -3.10 11.02 -8.19
CA ILE A 106 -3.04 9.63 -7.70
C ILE A 106 -4.15 8.78 -8.32
N ALA A 107 -5.36 9.32 -8.50
CA ALA A 107 -6.47 8.57 -9.09
C ALA A 107 -6.17 8.12 -10.53
N ASP A 108 -5.67 9.03 -11.37
CA ASP A 108 -5.29 8.73 -12.74
C ASP A 108 -4.17 7.70 -12.81
N GLN A 109 -3.18 7.81 -11.90
CA GLN A 109 -2.11 6.83 -11.81
C GLN A 109 -2.63 5.44 -11.40
N ILE A 110 -3.57 5.34 -10.45
CA ILE A 110 -4.18 4.06 -10.06
C ILE A 110 -4.85 3.40 -11.26
N ILE A 111 -5.61 4.16 -12.05
CA ILE A 111 -6.28 3.65 -13.25
C ILE A 111 -5.23 3.15 -14.26
N LYS A 112 -4.19 3.95 -14.52
CA LYS A 112 -3.12 3.62 -15.45
C LYS A 112 -2.39 2.33 -15.06
N SER A 113 -2.08 2.15 -13.78
CA SER A 113 -1.32 1.01 -13.28
C SER A 113 -2.12 -0.29 -13.17
N THR A 114 -3.44 -0.19 -12.98
CA THR A 114 -4.31 -1.36 -12.74
C THR A 114 -5.12 -1.79 -13.97
N ASN A 115 -5.24 -0.94 -15.00
CA ASN A 115 -5.94 -1.29 -16.23
C ASN A 115 -5.09 -2.22 -17.11
N LEU A 116 -5.50 -3.49 -17.21
CA LEU A 116 -4.80 -4.52 -17.99
C LEU A 116 -4.77 -4.20 -19.48
N THR A 117 -5.78 -3.52 -20.02
CA THR A 117 -5.83 -3.12 -21.45
C THR A 117 -4.76 -2.06 -21.79
N TYR A 118 -4.28 -1.30 -20.79
CA TYR A 118 -3.24 -0.28 -20.98
C TYR A 118 -1.83 -0.86 -20.98
N ARG A 119 -1.63 -2.08 -20.46
CA ARG A 119 -0.32 -2.75 -20.37
C ARG A 119 0.08 -3.49 -21.65
N GLU A 120 -0.86 -3.71 -22.58
CA GLU A 120 -0.60 -4.36 -23.88
C GLU A 120 -0.38 -3.35 -25.02
N ALA A 121 -0.63 -2.06 -24.78
CA ALA A 121 -0.56 -0.99 -25.78
C ALA A 121 0.77 -0.21 -25.77
N VAL A 122 1.76 -0.64 -24.98
CA VAL A 122 3.12 -0.08 -24.87
C VAL A 122 4.12 -1.23 -24.93
#